data_AF-G1RUP4-F1
#
_entry.id   AF-G1RUP4-F1
#
_cell.length_a   1.000
_cell.length_b   1.000
_cell.length_c   1.000
_cell.angle_alpha   90.00
_cell.angle_beta   90.00
_cell.angle_gamma   90.00
#
_symmetry.space_group_name_H-M   'P 1'
#
loop_
_entity.id
_entity.type
_entity.pdbx_description
1 polymer ?
#
loop_
_entity_poly.entity_id
_entity_poly.type
_entity_poly.pdbx_seq_one_letter_code
_entity_poly.pdbx_strand_id
1 'polypeptide(L)'
;LRPEDPISGFRHGNVVAFINYKMARHTKGPEFYLENISLSWEEVEDKLRAILEDSEVSSEVKEACTWGSLALGMRFAHRQGQLQNRRVQWLQGFAKLHRSAALVLASNLTELKEQQEMECNEATFQLRLTETSLAEVQRERDMLRWKLLHAVRSPECSAYFSPGAGISPGTGGLDRRSRGRACPRRGLVGAGRRLQAASRSCGGRSQVSTNSHVCLLWAWVHSLTGASSCPAPYLIHILIPMPCVRLLSHTQYTPFTSKGHSTGSNSDAFQLGGL
;
A
#
# COMPACT_ATOMS: atom_id res chain seq x y z
N LEU A 1 -20.74 -27.89 -37.66
CA LEU A 1 -19.74 -26.91 -37.17
C LEU A 1 -19.15 -26.15 -38.35
N ARG A 2 -18.78 -24.88 -38.21
CA ARG A 2 -18.00 -24.19 -39.26
C ARG A 2 -16.50 -24.44 -39.02
N PRO A 3 -15.71 -24.84 -40.04
CA PRO A 3 -14.28 -25.09 -39.88
C PRO A 3 -13.49 -23.90 -39.33
N GLU A 4 -13.98 -22.68 -39.58
CA GLU A 4 -13.39 -21.41 -39.19
C GLU A 4 -13.98 -20.85 -37.90
N ASP A 5 -14.91 -21.57 -37.25
CA ASP A 5 -15.51 -21.10 -35.99
C ASP A 5 -14.45 -21.13 -34.87
N PRO A 6 -13.98 -19.96 -34.39
CA PRO A 6 -12.98 -19.90 -33.33
C PRO A 6 -13.52 -20.42 -32.00
N ILE A 7 -14.85 -20.56 -31.87
CA ILE A 7 -15.53 -21.03 -30.65
C ILE A 7 -15.58 -22.56 -30.61
N SER A 8 -15.30 -23.24 -31.74
CA SER A 8 -15.37 -24.70 -31.84
C SER A 8 -14.35 -25.44 -30.96
N GLY A 9 -13.27 -24.77 -30.57
CA GLY A 9 -12.19 -25.34 -29.75
C GLY A 9 -11.19 -26.21 -30.52
N PHE A 10 -11.46 -26.51 -31.79
CA PHE A 10 -10.54 -27.22 -32.66
C PHE A 10 -9.50 -26.26 -33.25
N ARG A 11 -8.24 -26.72 -33.32
CA ARG A 11 -7.14 -25.95 -33.90
C ARG A 11 -6.99 -26.13 -35.41
N HIS A 12 -7.51 -27.24 -35.95
CA HIS A 12 -7.25 -27.65 -37.32
C HIS A 12 -8.56 -27.89 -38.08
N GLY A 13 -8.76 -27.17 -39.18
CA GLY A 13 -9.99 -27.22 -39.97
C GLY A 13 -10.27 -28.59 -40.61
N ASN A 14 -9.24 -29.36 -40.94
CA ASN A 14 -9.38 -30.74 -41.44
C ASN A 14 -10.00 -31.68 -40.40
N VAL A 15 -9.68 -31.50 -39.11
CA VAL A 15 -10.31 -32.24 -38.01
C VAL A 15 -11.78 -31.86 -37.90
N VAL A 16 -12.11 -30.57 -38.01
CA VAL A 16 -13.51 -30.10 -38.00
C VAL A 16 -14.29 -30.68 -39.18
N ALA A 17 -13.70 -30.69 -40.38
CA ALA A 17 -14.32 -31.29 -41.56
C ALA A 17 -14.58 -32.79 -41.38
N PHE A 18 -13.62 -33.54 -40.82
CA PHE A 18 -13.79 -34.96 -40.54
C PHE A 18 -14.90 -35.23 -39.50
N ILE A 19 -14.92 -34.47 -38.40
CA ILE A 19 -15.96 -34.59 -37.37
C ILE A 19 -17.34 -34.24 -37.94
N ASN A 20 -17.43 -33.17 -38.73
CA ASN A 20 -18.67 -32.81 -39.43
C ASN A 20 -19.13 -33.94 -40.36
N TYR A 21 -18.21 -34.51 -41.14
CA TYR A 21 -18.52 -35.64 -42.01
C TYR A 21 -19.03 -36.84 -41.22
N LYS A 22 -18.35 -37.20 -40.13
CA LYS A 22 -18.74 -38.32 -39.26
C LYS A 22 -20.10 -38.11 -38.59
N MET A 23 -20.35 -36.91 -38.09
CA MET A 23 -21.62 -36.52 -37.49
C MET A 23 -22.75 -36.51 -38.54
N ALA A 24 -22.49 -36.00 -39.75
CA ALA A 24 -23.48 -35.89 -40.83
C ALA A 24 -23.86 -37.22 -41.50
N ARG A 25 -23.25 -38.35 -41.08
CA ARG A 25 -23.66 -39.68 -41.55
C ARG A 25 -25.09 -40.04 -41.14
N HIS A 26 -25.62 -39.41 -40.10
CA HIS A 26 -26.98 -39.58 -39.65
C HIS A 26 -27.59 -38.22 -39.26
N THR A 27 -28.86 -37.97 -39.57
CA THR A 27 -29.54 -36.68 -39.29
C THR A 27 -29.52 -36.30 -37.81
N LYS A 28 -29.61 -37.31 -36.94
CA LYS A 28 -29.54 -37.14 -35.49
C LYS A 28 -28.22 -36.54 -34.99
N GLY A 29 -27.10 -36.72 -35.69
CA GLY A 29 -25.80 -36.17 -35.27
C GLY A 29 -25.81 -34.63 -35.23
N PRO A 30 -26.08 -33.95 -36.37
CA PRO A 30 -26.18 -32.50 -36.41
C PRO A 30 -27.32 -31.95 -35.54
N GLU A 31 -28.47 -32.64 -35.47
CA GLU A 31 -29.57 -32.27 -34.58
C GLU A 31 -29.14 -32.28 -33.12
N PHE A 32 -28.50 -33.37 -32.67
CA PHE A 32 -28.00 -33.50 -31.31
C PHE A 32 -27.01 -32.37 -30.98
N TYR A 33 -26.10 -32.04 -31.91
CA TYR A 33 -25.18 -30.91 -31.70
C TYR A 33 -25.93 -29.58 -31.51
N LEU A 34 -26.92 -29.28 -32.35
CA LEU A 34 -27.66 -28.02 -32.34
C LEU A 34 -28.58 -27.90 -31.12
N GLU A 35 -29.30 -28.96 -30.76
CA GLU A 35 -30.21 -29.01 -29.62
C GLU A 35 -29.48 -28.79 -28.28
N ASN A 36 -28.23 -29.23 -28.20
CA ASN A 36 -27.46 -29.27 -26.95
C ASN A 36 -26.40 -28.16 -26.85
N ILE A 37 -26.34 -27.24 -27.81
CA ILE A 37 -25.31 -26.20 -27.90
C ILE A 37 -25.33 -25.17 -26.75
N SER A 38 -26.49 -25.07 -26.08
CA SER A 38 -26.78 -24.14 -24.99
C SER A 38 -26.77 -24.78 -23.61
N LEU A 39 -26.65 -26.11 -23.55
CA LEU A 39 -26.65 -26.85 -22.30
C LEU A 39 -25.28 -26.84 -21.64
N SER A 40 -25.27 -27.17 -20.34
CA SER A 40 -24.04 -27.47 -19.61
C SER A 40 -23.43 -28.79 -20.09
N TRP A 41 -22.12 -28.96 -19.91
CA TRP A 41 -21.45 -30.19 -20.30
C TRP A 41 -22.01 -31.44 -19.61
N GLU A 42 -22.37 -31.30 -18.33
CA GLU A 42 -23.01 -32.37 -17.53
C GLU A 42 -24.33 -32.84 -18.17
N GLU A 43 -25.22 -31.91 -18.53
CA GLU A 43 -26.48 -32.25 -19.20
C GLU A 43 -26.27 -32.90 -20.58
N VAL A 44 -25.20 -32.51 -21.31
CA VAL A 44 -24.85 -33.14 -22.59
C VAL A 44 -24.35 -34.57 -22.38
N GLU A 45 -23.49 -34.80 -21.40
CA GLU A 45 -22.99 -36.14 -21.05
C GLU A 45 -24.12 -37.06 -20.60
N ASP A 46 -25.05 -36.55 -19.78
CA ASP A 46 -26.20 -37.33 -19.32
C ASP A 46 -27.13 -37.73 -20.47
N LYS A 47 -27.38 -36.81 -21.41
CA LYS A 47 -28.15 -37.13 -22.62
C LYS A 47 -27.43 -38.13 -23.52
N LEU A 48 -26.11 -38.00 -23.68
CA LEU A 48 -25.33 -38.97 -24.45
C LEU A 48 -25.39 -40.34 -23.78
N ARG A 49 -25.23 -40.41 -22.46
CA ARG A 49 -25.34 -41.65 -21.69
C ARG A 49 -26.69 -42.32 -21.93
N ALA A 50 -27.79 -41.59 -21.82
CA ALA A 50 -29.13 -42.11 -22.08
C ALA A 50 -29.26 -42.70 -23.50
N ILE A 51 -28.73 -42.03 -24.52
CA ILE A 51 -28.72 -42.52 -25.91
C ILE A 51 -27.87 -43.78 -26.06
N LEU A 52 -26.74 -43.87 -25.36
CA LEU A 52 -25.84 -45.02 -25.44
C LEU A 52 -26.43 -46.26 -24.74
N GLU A 53 -27.11 -46.07 -23.62
CA GLU A 53 -27.74 -47.13 -22.83
C GLU A 53 -29.05 -47.65 -23.46
N ASP A 54 -29.72 -46.84 -24.28
CA ASP A 54 -30.95 -47.24 -24.97
C ASP A 54 -30.67 -48.32 -26.04
N SER A 55 -31.23 -49.52 -25.85
CA SER A 55 -31.09 -50.64 -26.78
C SER A 55 -31.86 -50.45 -28.08
N GLU A 56 -32.90 -49.61 -28.09
CA GLU A 56 -33.73 -49.34 -29.26
C GLU A 56 -33.03 -48.38 -30.25
N VAL A 57 -32.03 -47.62 -29.78
CA VAL A 57 -31.28 -46.69 -30.62
C VAL A 57 -30.26 -47.44 -31.47
N SER A 58 -30.27 -47.19 -32.78
CA SER A 58 -29.33 -47.81 -33.72
C SER A 58 -27.88 -47.40 -33.46
N SER A 59 -26.94 -48.28 -33.81
CA SER A 59 -25.50 -47.99 -33.65
C SER A 59 -25.05 -46.75 -34.44
N GLU A 60 -25.69 -46.45 -35.57
CA GLU A 60 -25.37 -45.28 -36.40
C GLU A 60 -25.77 -43.97 -35.71
N VAL A 61 -26.94 -43.96 -35.05
CA VAL A 61 -27.38 -42.81 -34.24
C VAL A 61 -26.43 -42.61 -33.06
N LYS A 62 -26.05 -43.69 -32.37
CA LYS A 62 -25.08 -43.63 -31.27
C LYS A 62 -23.74 -43.05 -31.72
N GLU A 63 -23.21 -43.50 -32.86
CA GLU A 63 -21.95 -42.96 -33.42
C GLU A 63 -22.11 -41.47 -33.75
N ALA A 64 -23.18 -41.09 -34.45
CA ALA A 64 -23.41 -39.69 -34.85
C ALA A 64 -23.57 -38.75 -33.64
N CYS A 65 -24.32 -39.14 -32.61
CA CYS A 65 -24.48 -38.40 -31.37
C CYS A 65 -23.17 -38.32 -30.57
N THR A 66 -22.33 -39.35 -30.63
CA THR A 66 -20.99 -39.35 -30.00
C THR A 66 -20.08 -38.31 -30.65
N TRP A 67 -20.07 -38.23 -31.99
CA TRP A 67 -19.33 -37.17 -32.70
C TRP A 67 -19.87 -35.77 -32.41
N GLY A 68 -21.20 -35.61 -32.31
CA GLY A 68 -21.82 -34.36 -31.88
C GLY A 68 -21.42 -33.97 -30.45
N SER A 69 -21.38 -34.92 -29.53
CA SER A 69 -20.95 -34.72 -28.15
C SER A 69 -19.47 -34.37 -28.04
N LEU A 70 -18.60 -35.02 -28.82
CA LEU A 70 -17.17 -34.68 -28.90
C LEU A 70 -16.98 -33.21 -29.32
N ALA A 71 -17.73 -32.77 -30.33
CA ALA A 71 -17.69 -31.40 -30.78
C ALA A 71 -18.17 -30.39 -29.73
N LEU A 72 -19.23 -30.73 -28.98
CA LEU A 72 -19.71 -29.94 -27.85
C LEU A 72 -18.67 -29.88 -26.72
N GLY A 73 -18.04 -31.03 -26.39
CA GLY A 73 -17.02 -31.13 -25.36
C GLY A 73 -15.80 -30.28 -25.66
N MET A 74 -15.31 -30.29 -26.91
CA MET A 74 -14.20 -29.43 -27.32
C MET A 74 -14.55 -27.94 -27.24
N ARG A 75 -15.76 -27.55 -27.63
CA ARG A 75 -16.25 -26.19 -27.45
C ARG A 75 -16.32 -25.79 -25.98
N PHE A 76 -16.80 -26.68 -25.11
CA PHE A 76 -16.91 -26.43 -23.68
C PHE A 76 -15.53 -26.28 -23.03
N ALA A 77 -14.62 -27.22 -23.29
CA ALA A 77 -13.23 -27.17 -22.81
C ALA A 77 -12.52 -25.90 -23.27
N HIS A 78 -12.72 -25.50 -24.53
CA HIS A 78 -12.16 -24.25 -25.05
C HIS A 78 -12.71 -23.01 -24.32
N ARG A 79 -14.04 -22.91 -24.16
CA ARG A 79 -14.69 -21.82 -23.43
C ARG A 79 -14.23 -21.75 -21.98
N GLN A 80 -14.14 -22.89 -21.31
CA GLN A 80 -13.65 -22.98 -19.95
C GLN A 80 -12.20 -22.49 -19.84
N GLY A 81 -11.32 -22.95 -20.74
CA GLY A 81 -9.94 -22.45 -20.81
C GLY A 81 -9.86 -20.93 -21.01
N GLN A 82 -10.68 -20.37 -21.90
CA GLN A 82 -10.74 -18.92 -22.13
C GLN A 82 -11.18 -18.15 -20.87
N LEU A 83 -12.22 -18.62 -20.18
CA LEU A 83 -12.70 -18.00 -18.96
C LEU A 83 -11.67 -18.08 -17.83
N GLN A 84 -11.00 -19.22 -17.67
CA GLN A 84 -9.95 -19.37 -16.66
C GLN A 84 -8.76 -18.45 -16.96
N ASN A 85 -8.33 -18.35 -18.22
CA ASN A 85 -7.25 -17.44 -18.61
C ASN A 85 -7.60 -15.98 -18.30
N ARG A 86 -8.83 -15.54 -18.62
CA ARG A 86 -9.30 -14.19 -18.26
C ARG A 86 -9.30 -13.98 -16.75
N ARG A 87 -9.76 -14.96 -15.97
CA ARG A 87 -9.77 -14.91 -14.50
C ARG A 87 -8.35 -14.78 -13.94
N VAL A 88 -7.40 -15.57 -14.45
CA VAL A 88 -6.00 -15.51 -14.04
C VAL A 88 -5.39 -14.16 -14.39
N GLN A 89 -5.63 -13.65 -15.60
CA GLN A 89 -5.16 -12.32 -16.01
C GLN A 89 -5.70 -11.21 -15.11
N TRP A 90 -7.00 -11.25 -14.79
CA TRP A 90 -7.63 -10.29 -13.87
C TRP A 90 -7.01 -10.37 -12.47
N LEU A 91 -6.85 -11.58 -11.91
CA LEU A 91 -6.22 -11.79 -10.61
C LEU A 91 -4.78 -11.26 -10.56
N GLN A 92 -4.01 -11.47 -11.62
CA GLN A 92 -2.65 -10.94 -11.71
C GLN A 92 -2.65 -9.41 -11.75
N GLY A 93 -3.56 -8.79 -12.51
CA GLY A 93 -3.71 -7.34 -12.53
C GLY A 93 -4.08 -6.77 -11.16
N PHE A 94 -5.04 -7.41 -10.49
CA PHE A 94 -5.46 -7.04 -9.13
C PHE A 94 -4.30 -7.16 -8.13
N ALA A 95 -3.55 -8.27 -8.15
CA ALA A 95 -2.41 -8.46 -7.27
C ALA A 95 -1.29 -7.43 -7.50
N LYS A 96 -1.04 -7.02 -8.75
CA LYS A 96 -0.07 -5.95 -9.08
C LYS A 96 -0.51 -4.61 -8.49
N LEU A 97 -1.79 -4.25 -8.65
CA LEU A 97 -2.36 -3.03 -8.07
C LEU A 97 -2.25 -3.06 -6.54
N HIS A 98 -2.66 -4.16 -5.90
CA HIS A 98 -2.57 -4.31 -4.45
C HIS A 98 -1.13 -4.19 -3.95
N ARG A 99 -0.17 -4.84 -4.62
CA ARG A 99 1.25 -4.73 -4.29
C ARG A 99 1.75 -3.28 -4.41
N SER A 100 1.37 -2.58 -5.48
CA SER A 100 1.78 -1.18 -5.67
C SER A 100 1.22 -0.26 -4.57
N ALA A 101 -0.05 -0.43 -4.21
CA ALA A 101 -0.68 0.34 -3.14
C ALA A 101 -0.04 0.05 -1.78
N ALA A 102 0.27 -1.22 -1.49
CA ALA A 102 0.97 -1.60 -0.26
C ALA A 102 2.37 -1.01 -0.18
N LEU A 103 3.11 -0.94 -1.30
CA LEU A 103 4.43 -0.32 -1.35
C LEU A 103 4.37 1.18 -1.09
N VAL A 104 3.40 1.89 -1.69
CA VAL A 104 3.18 3.33 -1.44
C VAL A 104 2.79 3.58 0.02
N LEU A 105 1.92 2.74 0.59
CA LEU A 105 1.55 2.87 1.98
C LEU A 105 2.76 2.62 2.91
N ALA A 106 3.57 1.61 2.61
CA ALA A 106 4.77 1.32 3.37
C ALA A 106 5.76 2.50 3.35
N SER A 107 5.99 3.13 2.17
CA SER A 107 6.88 4.29 2.08
C SER A 107 6.35 5.50 2.84
N ASN A 108 5.04 5.76 2.78
CA ASN A 108 4.45 6.87 3.51
C ASN A 108 4.54 6.65 5.02
N LEU A 109 4.35 5.42 5.49
CA LEU A 109 4.49 5.08 6.91
C LEU A 109 5.94 5.22 7.39
N THR A 110 6.93 4.87 6.58
CA THR A 110 8.33 5.10 6.93
C THR A 110 8.66 6.59 7.00
N GLU A 111 8.20 7.38 6.02
CA GLU A 111 8.41 8.83 6.00
C GLU A 111 7.76 9.52 7.21
N LEU A 112 6.51 9.15 7.55
CA LEU A 112 5.82 9.68 8.73
C LEU A 112 6.53 9.30 10.03
N LYS A 113 7.08 8.08 10.12
CA LYS A 113 7.83 7.65 11.29
C LYS A 113 9.12 8.46 11.45
N GLU A 114 9.85 8.67 10.36
CA GLU A 114 11.08 9.49 10.36
C GLU A 114 10.76 10.94 10.74
N GLN A 115 9.69 11.51 10.18
CA GLN A 115 9.23 12.85 10.54
C GLN A 115 8.88 12.96 12.03
N GLN A 116 8.14 11.99 12.56
CA GLN A 116 7.76 11.95 13.98
C GLN A 116 8.98 11.86 14.90
N GLU A 117 9.99 11.08 14.50
CA GLU A 117 11.25 10.94 15.25
C GLU A 117 12.04 12.26 15.25
N MET A 118 12.13 12.94 14.10
CA MET A 118 12.77 14.25 14.02
C MET A 118 12.08 15.29 14.92
N GLU A 119 10.74 15.36 14.88
CA GLU A 119 9.97 16.28 15.72
C GLU A 119 10.15 15.99 17.22
N CYS A 120 10.16 14.71 17.61
CA CYS A 120 10.41 14.30 18.99
C CYS A 120 11.82 14.67 19.46
N ASN A 121 12.82 14.45 18.61
CA ASN A 121 14.21 14.80 18.90
C ASN A 121 14.40 16.31 19.07
N GLU A 122 13.76 17.12 18.20
CA GLU A 122 13.78 18.58 18.30
C GLU A 122 13.10 19.07 19.58
N ALA A 123 11.90 18.56 19.89
CA ALA A 123 11.21 18.92 21.13
C ALA A 123 12.04 18.58 22.37
N THR A 124 12.71 17.42 22.37
CA THR A 124 13.61 16.99 23.45
C THR A 124 14.85 17.88 23.56
N PHE A 125 15.38 18.34 22.44
CA PHE A 125 16.49 19.30 22.41
C PHE A 125 16.08 20.65 23.00
N GLN A 126 14.94 21.20 22.57
CA GLN A 126 14.41 22.46 23.08
C GLN A 126 14.11 22.39 24.57
N LEU A 127 13.51 21.28 25.04
CA LEU A 127 13.24 21.08 26.45
C LEU A 127 14.53 21.14 27.28
N ARG A 128 15.59 20.43 26.86
CA ARG A 128 16.90 20.49 27.53
C ARG A 128 17.50 21.88 27.53
N LEU A 129 17.40 22.61 26.41
CA LEU A 129 17.86 24.00 26.34
C LEU A 129 17.13 24.88 27.38
N THR A 130 15.80 24.77 27.45
CA THR A 130 15.01 25.54 28.43
C THR A 130 15.31 25.16 29.87
N GLU A 131 15.53 23.87 30.17
CA GLU A 131 15.92 23.41 31.51
C GLU A 131 17.27 24.00 31.94
N THR A 132 18.26 24.03 31.04
CA THR A 132 19.57 24.63 31.33
C THR A 132 19.47 26.12 31.60
N SER A 133 18.73 26.86 30.76
CA SER A 133 18.48 28.29 30.95
C SER A 133 17.72 28.57 32.25
N LEU A 134 16.71 27.75 32.58
CA LEU A 134 15.98 27.87 33.83
C LEU A 134 16.90 27.66 35.04
N ALA A 135 17.79 26.68 34.99
CA ALA A 135 18.76 26.43 36.06
C ALA A 135 19.74 27.61 36.23
N GLU A 136 20.15 28.26 35.14
CA GLU A 136 20.98 29.48 35.17
C GLU A 136 20.24 30.64 35.85
N VAL A 137 19.02 30.95 35.40
CA VAL A 137 18.19 32.01 36.00
C VAL A 137 17.89 31.73 37.47
N GLN A 138 17.69 30.46 37.85
CA GLN A 138 17.52 30.08 39.25
C GLN A 138 18.77 30.38 40.08
N ARG A 139 19.97 30.07 39.59
CA ARG A 139 21.23 30.40 40.27
C ARG A 139 21.41 31.91 40.41
N GLU A 140 21.11 32.68 39.37
CA GLU A 140 21.18 34.14 39.41
C GLU A 140 20.22 34.73 40.45
N ARG A 141 18.97 34.26 40.46
CA ARG A 141 17.97 34.64 41.48
C ARG A 141 18.48 34.33 42.88
N ASP A 142 19.04 33.15 43.10
CA ASP A 142 19.50 32.73 44.43
C ASP A 142 20.72 33.55 44.88
N MET A 143 21.62 33.89 43.97
CA MET A 143 22.70 34.84 44.21
C MET A 143 22.15 36.23 44.60
N LEU A 144 21.17 36.75 43.87
CA LEU A 144 20.57 38.05 44.16
C LEU A 144 19.85 38.07 45.51
N ARG A 145 19.11 37.00 45.84
CA ARG A 145 18.49 36.82 47.16
C ARG A 145 19.54 36.84 48.27
N TRP A 146 20.65 36.14 48.09
CA TRP A 146 21.76 36.15 49.05
C TRP A 146 22.34 37.55 49.25
N LYS A 147 22.59 38.30 48.16
CA LYS A 147 23.08 39.70 48.24
C LYS A 147 22.10 40.62 48.97
N LEU A 148 20.80 40.49 48.71
CA LEU A 148 19.76 41.30 49.36
C LEU A 148 19.69 41.03 50.87
N LEU A 149 19.69 39.75 51.26
CA LEU A 149 19.68 39.37 52.68
C LEU A 149 20.90 39.92 53.42
N HIS A 150 22.07 39.95 52.78
CA HIS A 150 23.27 40.53 53.35
C HIS A 150 23.19 42.05 53.48
N ALA A 151 22.66 42.75 52.46
CA ALA A 151 22.47 44.20 52.50
C ALA A 151 21.49 44.63 53.62
N VAL A 152 20.38 43.91 53.80
CA VAL A 152 19.38 44.20 54.84
C VAL A 152 19.89 43.90 56.26
N ARG A 153 20.81 42.93 56.42
CA ARG A 153 21.43 42.60 57.71
C ARG A 153 22.65 43.46 58.05
N SER A 154 23.12 44.31 57.14
CA SER A 154 24.22 45.23 57.42
C SER A 154 23.67 46.41 58.22
N PRO A 155 24.13 46.67 59.46
CA PRO A 155 23.72 47.86 60.18
C PRO A 155 24.35 49.05 59.47
N GLU A 156 23.52 49.91 58.86
CA GLU A 156 23.94 51.27 58.53
C GLU A 156 24.51 51.88 59.81
N CYS A 157 25.84 52.03 59.85
CA CYS A 157 26.49 52.88 60.83
C CYS A 157 25.88 54.27 60.68
N SER A 158 25.04 54.64 61.65
CA SER A 158 24.73 56.01 62.01
C SER A 158 26.05 56.77 62.18
N ALA A 159 26.48 57.44 61.12
CA ALA A 159 27.67 58.26 61.11
C ALA A 159 27.25 59.73 61.30
N TYR A 160 27.32 60.15 62.55
CA TYR A 160 27.74 61.48 63.00
C TYR A 160 27.03 62.70 62.40
N PHE A 161 25.92 63.08 63.04
CA PHE A 161 25.64 64.50 63.27
C PHE A 161 26.68 65.04 64.27
N SER A 162 27.54 65.96 63.83
CA SER A 162 28.16 66.95 64.71
C SER A 162 28.10 68.32 64.04
N PRO A 163 27.37 69.28 64.63
CA PRO A 163 27.25 70.65 64.16
C PRO A 163 28.36 71.52 64.75
N GLY A 164 28.90 72.45 63.94
CA GLY A 164 29.51 73.68 64.47
C GLY A 164 30.93 73.97 64.02
N ALA A 165 31.07 74.73 62.94
CA ALA A 165 32.11 75.74 62.77
C ALA A 165 31.57 76.81 61.82
N GLY A 166 31.40 78.02 62.32
CA GLY A 166 30.69 79.11 61.63
C GLY A 166 31.59 80.12 60.92
N ILE A 167 30.89 81.06 60.28
CA ILE A 167 31.27 82.43 59.90
C ILE A 167 32.23 82.51 58.68
N SER A 168 31.95 83.20 57.57
CA SER A 168 31.22 84.45 57.35
C SER A 168 30.75 84.62 55.89
N PRO A 169 29.84 85.57 55.58
CA PRO A 169 29.26 85.79 54.26
C PRO A 169 30.05 86.82 53.44
N GLY A 170 30.08 86.62 52.11
CA GLY A 170 30.70 87.54 51.15
C GLY A 170 29.97 87.52 49.82
N THR A 171 29.13 88.52 49.64
CA THR A 171 28.27 88.81 48.49
C THR A 171 29.07 89.06 47.20
N GLY A 172 28.63 88.47 46.08
CA GLY A 172 29.18 88.75 44.76
C GLY A 172 28.38 88.06 43.67
N GLY A 173 27.26 88.67 43.26
CA GLY A 173 26.49 88.21 42.11
C GLY A 173 27.23 88.51 40.81
N LEU A 174 27.14 87.58 39.86
CA LEU A 174 27.25 87.83 38.41
C LEU A 174 26.66 86.61 37.68
N ASP A 175 25.38 86.74 37.34
CA ASP A 175 24.85 86.54 35.99
C ASP A 175 25.51 85.48 35.09
N ARG A 176 24.79 84.38 34.80
CA ARG A 176 24.34 84.13 33.41
C ARG A 176 23.33 83.01 33.26
N ARG A 177 22.24 83.44 32.64
CA ARG A 177 21.13 82.74 32.04
C ARG A 177 21.58 81.91 30.81
N SER A 178 20.86 80.80 30.60
CA SER A 178 20.34 80.30 29.31
C SER A 178 21.06 79.17 28.55
N ARG A 179 20.28 78.08 28.39
CA ARG A 179 19.88 77.38 27.13
C ARG A 179 21.04 76.81 26.29
N GLY A 180 21.14 75.50 26.07
CA GLY A 180 20.13 74.67 25.44
C GLY A 180 20.13 74.85 23.92
N ARG A 181 20.74 73.91 23.17
CA ARG A 181 20.23 73.30 21.92
C ARG A 181 21.30 72.53 21.13
N ALA A 182 20.81 71.40 20.60
CA ALA A 182 21.00 70.87 19.25
C ALA A 182 22.30 70.14 18.85
N CYS A 183 22.08 68.91 18.39
CA CYS A 183 22.94 68.13 17.51
C CYS A 183 23.36 68.89 16.24
N PRO A 184 24.42 68.42 15.58
CA PRO A 184 24.51 68.45 14.14
C PRO A 184 24.60 67.04 13.53
N ARG A 185 23.69 66.79 12.59
CA ARG A 185 23.88 65.85 11.48
C ARG A 185 24.96 66.39 10.54
N ARG A 186 25.89 65.55 10.09
CA ARG A 186 26.45 65.62 8.73
C ARG A 186 26.87 64.22 8.31
N GLY A 187 26.22 63.74 7.25
CA GLY A 187 26.59 62.51 6.56
C GLY A 187 27.77 62.74 5.62
N LEU A 188 28.43 61.65 5.29
CA LEU A 188 29.22 61.50 4.07
C LEU A 188 28.81 60.19 3.39
N VAL A 189 28.54 60.37 2.11
CA VAL A 189 28.05 59.46 1.08
C VAL A 189 29.20 58.60 0.55
N GLY A 190 28.92 57.37 0.12
CA GLY A 190 29.66 56.80 -1.02
C GLY A 190 29.75 55.27 -1.12
N ALA A 191 29.04 54.73 -2.13
CA ALA A 191 29.25 53.46 -2.85
C ALA A 191 28.95 52.15 -2.09
N GLY A 192 28.21 51.15 -2.59
CA GLY A 192 27.49 50.78 -3.83
C GLY A 192 26.76 49.45 -3.48
N ARG A 193 25.76 48.87 -4.16
CA ARG A 193 25.20 48.86 -5.52
C ARG A 193 23.70 48.50 -5.33
N ARG A 194 22.74 49.15 -6.02
CA ARG A 194 21.94 48.63 -7.17
C ARG A 194 21.70 47.10 -7.11
N LEU A 195 20.48 46.55 -7.13
CA LEU A 195 19.31 46.84 -7.96
C LEU A 195 18.01 46.20 -7.39
N GLN A 196 16.92 46.95 -7.52
CA GLN A 196 15.56 46.54 -7.92
C GLN A 196 14.96 45.22 -7.39
N ALA A 197 13.98 45.38 -6.50
CA ALA A 197 12.83 44.49 -6.41
C ALA A 197 11.90 44.73 -7.60
N ALA A 198 11.97 43.86 -8.60
CA ALA A 198 10.89 43.57 -9.53
C ALA A 198 11.15 42.18 -10.14
N SER A 199 10.34 41.18 -9.77
CA SER A 199 10.19 39.98 -10.58
C SER A 199 8.71 39.61 -10.68
N ARG A 200 8.22 39.78 -11.90
CA ARG A 200 6.99 39.22 -12.44
C ARG A 200 7.39 37.91 -13.12
N SER A 201 6.65 36.83 -12.82
CA SER A 201 6.46 35.59 -13.61
C SER A 201 7.65 34.67 -13.92
N CYS A 202 7.61 33.43 -13.41
CA CYS A 202 7.49 32.17 -14.19
C CYS A 202 7.79 30.94 -13.30
N GLY A 203 6.96 29.90 -13.42
CA GLY A 203 7.27 28.55 -12.93
C GLY A 203 6.17 27.92 -12.09
N GLY A 204 5.15 27.38 -12.75
CA GLY A 204 4.05 26.67 -12.10
C GLY A 204 4.53 25.48 -11.26
N ARG A 205 4.02 25.40 -10.03
CA ARG A 205 3.96 24.13 -9.30
C ARG A 205 2.51 23.70 -9.33
N SER A 206 2.25 22.76 -10.24
CA SER A 206 1.01 22.00 -10.30
C SER A 206 0.74 21.42 -8.91
N GLN A 207 -0.32 21.88 -8.24
CA GLN A 207 -0.96 21.08 -7.21
C GLN A 207 -1.49 19.83 -7.91
N VAL A 208 -0.67 18.78 -7.94
CA VAL A 208 -1.18 17.44 -8.25
C VAL A 208 -1.96 17.02 -7.03
N SER A 209 -3.24 17.36 -7.07
CA SER A 209 -4.29 16.87 -6.21
C SER A 209 -4.07 15.38 -5.95
N THR A 210 -3.67 15.05 -4.73
CA THR A 210 -3.65 13.68 -4.16
C THR A 210 -5.05 13.03 -4.17
N ASN A 211 -6.10 13.80 -4.49
CA ASN A 211 -7.44 13.28 -4.74
C ASN A 211 -7.64 12.74 -6.17
N SER A 212 -6.73 13.00 -7.12
CA SER A 212 -6.92 12.53 -8.51
C SER A 212 -6.91 11.01 -8.64
N HIS A 213 -6.03 10.31 -7.92
CA HIS A 213 -5.97 8.84 -7.97
C HIS A 213 -7.14 8.17 -7.24
N VAL A 214 -7.62 8.77 -6.16
CA VAL A 214 -8.80 8.30 -5.41
C VAL A 214 -10.07 8.55 -6.23
N CYS A 215 -10.19 9.71 -6.88
CA CYS A 215 -11.31 10.01 -7.79
C CYS A 215 -11.31 9.14 -9.05
N LEU A 216 -10.14 8.76 -9.58
CA LEU A 216 -10.04 7.83 -10.71
C LEU A 216 -10.44 6.40 -10.33
N LEU A 217 -10.10 5.95 -9.12
CA LEU A 217 -10.55 4.66 -8.58
C LEU A 217 -12.06 4.64 -8.34
N TRP A 218 -12.62 5.73 -7.81
CA TRP A 218 -14.07 5.86 -7.57
C TRP A 218 -14.87 5.99 -8.88
N ALA A 219 -14.41 6.82 -9.83
CA ALA A 219 -15.05 6.98 -11.13
C ALA A 219 -15.00 5.70 -11.98
N TRP A 220 -13.92 4.93 -11.89
CA TRP A 220 -13.81 3.65 -12.61
C TRP A 220 -14.78 2.58 -12.06
N VAL A 221 -14.96 2.53 -10.74
CA VAL A 221 -15.95 1.65 -10.08
C VAL A 221 -17.38 2.05 -10.45
N HIS A 222 -17.67 3.35 -10.61
CA HIS A 222 -18.98 3.84 -11.02
C HIS A 222 -19.28 3.74 -12.53
N SER A 223 -18.27 3.84 -13.41
CA SER A 223 -18.44 3.55 -14.84
C SER A 223 -18.76 2.08 -15.12
N LEU A 224 -18.42 1.17 -14.20
CA LEU A 224 -18.83 -0.24 -14.27
C LEU A 224 -20.25 -0.50 -13.76
N THR A 225 -20.93 0.51 -13.20
CA THR A 225 -22.28 0.36 -12.60
C THR A 225 -23.32 1.37 -13.13
N GLY A 226 -23.00 2.19 -14.13
CA GLY A 226 -23.91 3.22 -14.67
C GLY A 226 -24.28 3.05 -16.14
N ALA A 227 -25.54 2.65 -16.37
CA ALA A 227 -26.33 2.73 -17.60
C ALA A 227 -26.02 1.77 -18.77
N SER A 228 -26.44 0.50 -18.64
CA SER A 228 -27.05 -0.21 -19.76
C SER A 228 -28.53 -0.48 -19.46
N SER A 229 -29.40 0.30 -20.09
CA SER A 229 -30.83 0.01 -20.17
C SER A 229 -31.00 -1.16 -21.13
N CYS A 230 -30.94 -2.41 -20.64
CA CYS A 230 -31.50 -3.62 -21.27
C CYS A 230 -31.35 -4.81 -20.30
N PRO A 231 -32.37 -5.67 -20.13
CA PRO A 231 -32.37 -6.71 -19.11
C PRO A 231 -31.59 -7.93 -19.61
N ALA A 232 -30.47 -8.25 -18.97
CA ALA A 232 -29.80 -9.54 -19.15
C ALA A 232 -29.38 -10.07 -17.77
N PRO A 233 -30.02 -11.13 -17.23
CA PRO A 233 -29.79 -11.59 -15.85
C PRO A 233 -28.42 -12.23 -15.59
N TYR A 234 -27.52 -12.28 -16.58
CA TYR A 234 -26.40 -13.23 -16.57
C TYR A 234 -25.08 -12.68 -16.03
N LEU A 235 -25.01 -11.43 -15.56
CA LEU A 235 -23.76 -10.81 -15.06
C LEU A 235 -23.62 -10.80 -13.53
N ILE A 236 -24.68 -11.13 -12.78
CA ILE A 236 -24.68 -11.03 -11.31
C ILE A 236 -23.98 -12.23 -10.65
N HIS A 237 -23.80 -13.36 -11.35
CA HIS A 237 -23.14 -14.55 -10.79
C HIS A 237 -21.61 -14.51 -10.78
N ILE A 238 -20.97 -13.45 -11.29
CA ILE A 238 -19.50 -13.33 -11.29
C ILE A 238 -18.98 -12.61 -10.03
N LEU A 239 -19.87 -11.99 -9.25
CA LEU A 239 -19.52 -11.30 -8.01
C LEU A 239 -20.03 -12.09 -6.78
N ILE A 240 -19.16 -12.99 -6.28
CA ILE A 240 -19.16 -13.61 -4.92
C ILE A 240 -20.13 -14.82 -4.79
N PRO A 241 -19.67 -16.02 -4.33
CA PRO A 241 -18.82 -16.19 -3.16
C PRO A 241 -17.50 -16.93 -3.36
N MET A 242 -16.45 -16.35 -2.78
CA MET A 242 -15.32 -17.09 -2.23
C MET A 242 -15.81 -18.17 -1.25
N PRO A 243 -15.28 -19.39 -1.35
CA PRO A 243 -14.88 -20.14 -0.18
C PRO A 243 -13.37 -20.02 -0.05
N CYS A 244 -12.91 -19.49 1.08
CA CYS A 244 -11.59 -19.77 1.62
C CYS A 244 -11.44 -21.29 1.75
N VAL A 245 -10.90 -21.95 0.73
CA VAL A 245 -10.47 -23.34 0.85
C VAL A 245 -9.16 -23.32 1.61
N ARG A 246 -9.25 -23.82 2.85
CA ARG A 246 -8.16 -24.10 3.79
C ARG A 246 -6.92 -24.66 3.06
N LEU A 247 -5.92 -23.82 2.84
CA LEU A 247 -4.54 -24.28 2.76
C LEU A 247 -4.00 -24.45 4.19
N LEU A 248 -3.20 -25.49 4.39
CA LEU A 248 -2.57 -25.98 5.63
C LEU A 248 -3.43 -26.88 6.53
N SER A 249 -3.26 -28.20 6.36
CA SER A 249 -2.82 -29.09 7.46
C SER A 249 -2.70 -30.53 6.96
N HIS A 250 -1.53 -30.90 6.44
CA HIS A 250 -1.10 -32.30 6.39
C HIS A 250 0.37 -32.36 6.82
N THR A 251 0.61 -32.34 8.12
CA THR A 251 1.84 -32.87 8.70
C THR A 251 1.68 -34.38 8.78
N GLN A 252 2.45 -35.10 7.96
CA GLN A 252 2.55 -36.55 8.04
C GLN A 252 3.16 -36.96 9.38
N TYR A 253 2.37 -37.69 10.18
CA TYR A 253 2.78 -38.31 11.43
C TYR A 253 3.44 -39.65 11.09
N THR A 254 4.76 -39.76 11.29
CA THR A 254 5.48 -41.04 11.23
C THR A 254 5.57 -41.63 12.65
N PRO A 255 5.07 -42.85 12.91
CA PRO A 255 5.23 -43.47 14.22
C PRO A 255 6.62 -44.12 14.33
N PHE A 256 7.46 -43.59 15.21
CA PHE A 256 8.73 -44.21 15.59
C PHE A 256 8.43 -45.31 16.63
N THR A 257 8.62 -46.58 16.24
CA THR A 257 8.47 -47.72 17.13
C THR A 257 9.70 -47.83 18.04
N SER A 258 9.51 -47.57 19.33
CA SER A 258 10.48 -47.83 20.39
C SER A 258 10.56 -49.34 20.66
N LYS A 259 11.72 -49.97 20.40
CA LYS A 259 12.11 -51.25 20.99
C LYS A 259 13.22 -50.97 22.02
N GLY A 260 12.95 -51.34 23.26
CA GLY A 260 13.89 -51.21 24.38
C GLY A 260 14.98 -52.29 24.39
N HIS A 261 16.03 -51.96 25.17
CA HIS A 261 16.95 -52.81 25.96
C HIS A 261 17.66 -53.98 25.22
N SER A 262 18.94 -54.31 25.42
CA SER A 262 19.89 -54.04 26.49
C SER A 262 21.25 -54.62 26.09
N THR A 263 22.34 -54.08 26.68
CA THR A 263 23.62 -54.74 27.05
C THR A 263 24.49 -55.46 26.01
N GLY A 264 25.79 -55.12 26.00
CA GLY A 264 26.83 -56.05 25.55
C GLY A 264 28.15 -55.39 25.15
N SER A 265 29.01 -55.14 26.13
CA SER A 265 30.40 -54.72 25.96
C SER A 265 31.26 -55.83 25.34
N ASN A 266 32.20 -55.45 24.45
CA ASN A 266 33.62 -55.89 24.38
C ASN A 266 34.18 -56.17 22.98
N SER A 267 35.24 -55.41 22.68
CA SER A 267 36.60 -55.83 22.29
C SER A 267 36.85 -56.61 20.99
N ASP A 268 37.73 -55.98 20.20
CA ASP A 268 38.94 -56.53 19.57
C ASP A 268 38.85 -57.54 18.40
N ALA A 269 39.29 -57.01 17.25
CA ALA A 269 40.46 -57.46 16.50
C ALA A 269 40.36 -58.57 15.42
N PHE A 270 41.22 -58.36 14.40
CA PHE A 270 41.70 -59.24 13.31
C PHE A 270 40.71 -59.50 12.15
N GLN A 271 40.95 -58.97 10.93
CA GLN A 271 41.97 -59.28 9.89
C GLN A 271 41.53 -60.36 8.89
N LEU A 272 41.81 -60.05 7.61
CA LEU A 272 41.97 -60.94 6.43
C LEU A 272 40.68 -61.62 5.95
N GLY A 273 40.31 -61.63 4.66
CA GLY A 273 41.06 -61.50 3.42
C GLY A 273 40.65 -62.65 2.50
N GLY A 274 40.42 -62.37 1.22
CA GLY A 274 40.57 -63.36 0.15
C GLY A 274 39.31 -63.94 -0.49
N LEU A 275 39.24 -63.68 -1.81
CA LEU A 275 38.50 -64.35 -2.90
C LEU A 275 37.02 -64.03 -3.08
#